data_AF-A0A2E9ALK4-F1
#
_entry.id   AF-A0A2E9ALK4-F1
#
_cell.length_a   1.000
_cell.length_b   1.000
_cell.length_c   1.000
_cell.angle_alpha   90.00
_cell.angle_beta   90.00
_cell.angle_gamma   90.00
#
_symmetry.space_group_name_H-M   'P 1'
#
loop_
_entity.id
_entity.type
_entity.pdbx_description
1 polymer ?
#
loop_
_entity_poly.entity_id
_entity_poly.type
_entity_poly.pdbx_seq_one_letter_code
_entity_poly.pdbx_strand_id
1 'polypeptide(L)'
;MTRHLWTCAALGLLALCIAPLASAQTVSIGGTSLELGASRADTLAIANAHFNTIPAQADGQYMLFPKQGPVVVGRDTYGKPVGTLTIRDDKLTRISRNLGSFRSEDGEQAIENLIATFARAPNQGDTPAVHTDTGVSGDASTSRVYFSYPDRAIQIVLYRPNNRSGMATIDITEQYALRPGTVGQAQTQR
;
A
#
# COMPACT_ATOMS: atom_id res chain seq x y z
N MET A 1 69.36 -16.24 -32.81
CA MET A 1 68.54 -16.49 -31.59
C MET A 1 68.15 -15.14 -31.01
N THR A 2 67.00 -14.61 -31.40
CA THR A 2 66.47 -13.30 -30.97
C THR A 2 65.17 -13.56 -30.22
N ARG A 3 65.14 -13.23 -28.92
CA ARG A 3 63.98 -13.45 -28.04
C ARG A 3 63.10 -12.21 -28.05
N HIS A 4 61.84 -12.38 -28.47
CA HIS A 4 60.80 -11.36 -28.36
C HIS A 4 60.23 -11.33 -26.94
N LEU A 5 60.35 -10.19 -26.26
CA LEU A 5 59.67 -9.87 -25.02
C LEU A 5 58.24 -9.43 -25.35
N TRP A 6 57.25 -10.23 -24.93
CA TRP A 6 55.84 -9.88 -24.98
C TRP A 6 55.46 -9.17 -23.67
N THR A 7 55.22 -7.88 -23.76
CA THR A 7 54.66 -7.07 -22.67
C THR A 7 53.13 -7.18 -22.76
N CYS A 8 52.55 -8.15 -22.06
CA CYS A 8 51.10 -8.21 -21.87
C CYS A 8 50.68 -7.13 -20.86
N ALA A 9 50.19 -6.00 -21.38
CA ALA A 9 49.48 -5.00 -20.60
C ALA A 9 48.13 -5.58 -20.16
N ALA A 10 48.03 -5.97 -18.89
CA ALA A 10 46.77 -6.40 -18.28
C ALA A 10 45.86 -5.17 -18.10
N LEU A 11 44.80 -5.10 -18.91
CA LEU A 11 43.69 -4.17 -18.72
C LEU A 11 42.99 -4.48 -17.39
N GLY A 12 43.03 -3.52 -16.48
CA GLY A 12 42.28 -3.53 -15.23
C GLY A 12 40.78 -3.45 -15.49
N LEU A 13 40.07 -4.55 -15.24
CA LEU A 13 38.62 -4.63 -15.27
C LEU A 13 38.06 -4.04 -13.97
N LEU A 14 37.87 -2.72 -13.93
CA LEU A 14 37.13 -2.02 -12.88
C LEU A 14 35.63 -2.29 -13.07
N ALA A 15 35.16 -3.43 -12.58
CA ALA A 15 33.75 -3.73 -12.47
C ALA A 15 33.14 -2.88 -11.34
N LEU A 16 32.59 -1.72 -11.72
CA LEU A 16 31.68 -0.96 -10.87
C LEU A 16 30.44 -1.83 -10.59
N CYS A 17 30.40 -2.44 -9.40
CA CYS A 17 29.18 -3.02 -8.85
C CYS A 17 28.18 -1.90 -8.60
N ILE A 18 27.42 -1.54 -9.63
CA ILE A 18 26.18 -0.79 -9.47
C ILE A 18 25.20 -1.76 -8.81
N ALA A 19 25.25 -1.83 -7.48
CA ALA A 19 24.21 -2.50 -6.72
C ALA A 19 22.88 -1.80 -7.07
N PRO A 20 21.82 -2.53 -7.42
CA PRO A 20 20.51 -1.93 -7.58
C PRO A 20 20.12 -1.36 -6.22
N LEU A 21 20.23 -0.04 -6.07
CA LEU A 21 19.57 0.69 -5.01
C LEU A 21 18.09 0.37 -5.18
N ALA A 22 17.55 -0.48 -4.30
CA ALA A 22 16.12 -0.59 -4.15
C ALA A 22 15.64 0.83 -3.82
N SER A 23 15.07 1.53 -4.79
CA SER A 23 14.63 2.90 -4.59
C SER A 23 13.64 2.91 -3.44
N ALA A 24 14.08 3.48 -2.33
CA ALA A 24 13.28 3.87 -1.21
C ALA A 24 12.07 4.66 -1.70
N GLN A 25 10.87 4.09 -1.56
CA GLN A 25 9.64 4.75 -1.98
C GLN A 25 9.08 5.54 -0.79
N THR A 26 9.14 6.87 -0.89
CA THR A 26 8.55 7.77 0.09
C THR A 26 7.05 7.95 -0.16
N VAL A 27 6.25 7.77 0.88
CA VAL A 27 4.79 7.84 0.85
C VAL A 27 4.33 8.86 1.89
N SER A 28 3.46 9.79 1.49
CA SER A 28 2.85 10.75 2.41
C SER A 28 1.52 10.22 2.97
N ILE A 29 1.34 10.22 4.28
CA ILE A 29 0.10 9.89 4.98
C ILE A 29 -0.17 10.94 6.05
N GLY A 30 -1.36 11.55 6.06
CA GLY A 30 -1.72 12.58 7.04
C GLY A 30 -0.71 13.74 7.13
N GLY A 31 -0.07 14.13 6.02
CA GLY A 31 0.97 15.16 5.97
C GLY A 31 2.36 14.71 6.44
N THR A 32 2.54 13.44 6.83
CA THR A 32 3.82 12.87 7.25
C THR A 32 4.37 11.96 6.16
N SER A 33 5.65 12.09 5.84
CA SER A 33 6.34 11.23 4.88
C SER A 33 6.98 10.04 5.58
N LEU A 34 6.72 8.83 5.08
CA LEU A 34 7.30 7.57 5.55
C LEU A 34 7.93 6.84 4.37
N GLU A 35 9.02 6.13 4.63
CA GLU A 35 9.80 5.44 3.60
C GLU A 35 9.55 3.93 3.66
N LEU A 36 9.09 3.34 2.56
CA LEU A 36 8.98 1.89 2.44
C LEU A 36 10.38 1.26 2.52
N GLY A 37 10.52 0.25 3.38
CA GLY A 37 11.79 -0.42 3.69
C GLY A 37 12.51 0.13 4.92
N ALA A 38 12.07 1.26 5.48
CA ALA A 38 12.62 1.82 6.72
C ALA A 38 12.45 0.85 7.90
N SER A 39 13.35 0.95 8.88
CA SER A 39 13.33 0.09 10.07
C SER A 39 12.04 0.29 10.87
N ARG A 40 11.64 -0.71 11.65
CA ARG A 40 10.53 -0.60 12.61
C ARG A 40 10.75 0.57 13.56
N ALA A 41 11.96 0.70 14.10
CA ALA A 41 12.30 1.72 15.08
C ALA A 41 12.08 3.13 14.50
N ASP A 42 12.64 3.41 13.33
CA ASP A 42 12.51 4.73 12.69
C ASP A 42 11.07 5.00 12.27
N THR A 43 10.42 4.00 11.68
CA THR A 43 9.02 4.10 11.24
C THR A 43 8.09 4.44 12.40
N LEU A 44 8.19 3.70 13.51
CA LEU A 44 7.33 3.92 14.67
C LEU A 44 7.71 5.20 15.41
N ALA A 45 8.98 5.60 15.43
CA ALA A 45 9.40 6.88 16.00
C ALA A 45 8.77 8.06 15.25
N ILE A 46 8.85 8.07 13.92
CA ILE A 46 8.23 9.10 13.07
C ILE A 46 6.71 9.04 13.21
N ALA A 47 6.10 7.86 13.12
CA ALA A 47 4.65 7.72 13.24
C ALA A 47 4.13 8.22 14.58
N ASN A 48 4.76 7.85 15.70
CA ASN A 48 4.37 8.31 17.05
C ASN A 48 4.61 9.79 17.29
N ALA A 49 5.51 10.44 16.53
CA ALA A 49 5.67 11.89 16.60
C ALA A 49 4.44 12.63 16.06
N HIS A 50 3.78 12.10 15.03
CA HIS A 50 2.69 12.77 14.31
C HIS A 50 1.29 12.18 14.57
N PHE A 51 1.21 10.92 14.98
CA PHE A 51 -0.03 10.15 15.13
C PHE A 51 -0.13 9.51 16.51
N ASN A 52 -1.36 9.13 16.87
CA ASN A 52 -1.60 8.09 17.85
C ASN A 52 -1.53 6.75 17.11
N THR A 53 -0.42 6.02 17.27
CA THR A 53 -0.20 4.73 16.63
C THR A 53 -0.67 3.61 17.54
N ILE A 54 -1.59 2.78 17.08
CA ILE A 54 -2.18 1.70 17.87
C ILE A 54 -1.98 0.38 17.13
N PRO A 55 -1.48 -0.69 17.77
CA PRO A 55 -1.45 -2.02 17.16
C PRO A 55 -2.86 -2.45 16.70
N ALA A 56 -2.97 -2.96 15.48
CA ALA A 56 -4.20 -3.56 14.95
C ALA A 56 -4.31 -5.04 15.38
N GLN A 57 -5.44 -5.68 15.06
CA GLN A 57 -5.65 -7.11 15.37
C GLN A 57 -4.70 -8.04 14.59
N ALA A 58 -4.25 -7.61 13.41
CA ALA A 58 -3.30 -8.37 12.61
C ALA A 58 -1.86 -8.07 13.04
N ASP A 59 -1.03 -9.11 13.15
CA ASP A 59 0.36 -8.97 13.56
C ASP A 59 1.15 -8.07 12.61
N GLY A 60 2.02 -7.24 13.21
CA GLY A 60 2.81 -6.23 12.51
C GLY A 60 2.01 -5.08 11.90
N GLN A 61 0.68 -5.05 12.05
CA GLN A 61 -0.15 -3.95 11.55
C GLN A 61 -0.43 -2.91 12.63
N TYR A 62 -0.35 -1.64 12.26
CA TYR A 62 -0.64 -0.51 13.16
C TYR A 62 -1.65 0.41 12.50
N MET A 63 -2.64 0.86 13.27
CA MET A 63 -3.57 1.91 12.89
C MET A 63 -3.01 3.28 13.27
N LEU A 64 -3.15 4.24 12.38
CA LEU A 64 -2.75 5.62 12.60
C LEU A 64 -3.98 6.49 12.82
N PHE A 65 -4.03 7.15 13.96
CA PHE A 65 -5.06 8.12 14.28
C PHE A 65 -4.47 9.52 14.38
N PRO A 66 -5.19 10.58 13.98
CA PRO A 66 -4.75 11.93 14.24
C PRO A 66 -4.48 12.13 15.74
N LYS A 67 -3.42 12.88 16.08
CA LYS A 67 -3.30 13.45 17.42
C LYS A 67 -4.40 14.50 17.57
N GLN A 68 -5.47 14.17 18.30
CA GLN A 68 -6.47 15.18 18.62
C GLN A 68 -5.79 16.30 19.44
N GLY A 69 -6.22 17.55 19.24
CA GLY A 69 -5.98 18.64 20.18
C GLY A 69 -6.60 18.32 21.57
N PRO A 70 -6.63 19.26 22.53
CA PRO A 70 -6.99 18.98 23.92
C PRO A 70 -8.29 18.14 24.03
N VAL A 71 -8.14 16.95 24.62
CA VAL A 71 -9.16 15.90 24.67
C VAL A 71 -10.32 16.33 25.56
N VAL A 72 -11.53 16.41 25.01
CA VAL A 72 -12.77 16.49 25.80
C VAL A 72 -13.21 15.07 26.09
N VAL A 73 -13.19 14.69 27.38
CA VAL A 73 -13.55 13.34 27.85
C VAL A 73 -15.02 13.05 27.52
N GLY A 74 -15.31 11.98 26.78
CA GLY A 74 -16.70 11.48 26.67
C GLY A 74 -17.09 10.56 25.50
N ARG A 75 -16.40 10.54 24.37
CA ARG A 75 -16.69 9.60 23.26
C ARG A 75 -15.56 9.57 22.23
N ASP A 76 -15.23 8.38 21.73
CA ASP A 76 -14.26 8.10 20.67
C ASP A 76 -12.91 8.83 20.83
N THR A 77 -12.07 8.32 21.75
CA THR A 77 -10.76 8.89 22.11
C THR A 77 -9.84 9.14 20.92
N TYR A 78 -10.05 8.40 19.83
CA TYR A 78 -9.33 8.55 18.58
C TYR A 78 -10.38 8.79 17.48
N GLY A 79 -10.17 9.82 16.66
CA GLY A 79 -11.07 10.12 15.53
C GLY A 79 -11.06 9.00 14.47
N LYS A 80 -11.49 9.29 13.24
CA LYS A 80 -11.34 8.33 12.13
C LYS A 80 -9.84 8.06 11.87
N PRO A 81 -9.43 6.81 11.63
CA PRO A 81 -8.03 6.50 11.31
C PRO A 81 -7.66 7.13 9.96
N VAL A 82 -6.46 7.70 9.89
CA VAL A 82 -5.90 8.24 8.63
C VAL A 82 -5.35 7.14 7.74
N GLY A 83 -5.09 5.96 8.30
CA GLY A 83 -4.61 4.80 7.57
C GLY A 83 -3.94 3.76 8.45
N THR A 84 -3.17 2.87 7.83
CA THR A 84 -2.45 1.79 8.52
C THR A 84 -1.03 1.63 8.00
N LEU A 85 -0.17 1.10 8.86
CA LEU A 85 1.18 0.65 8.53
C LEU A 85 1.24 -0.87 8.69
N THR A 86 2.03 -1.55 7.85
CA THR A 86 2.39 -2.96 8.06
C THR A 86 3.89 -3.09 8.10
N ILE A 87 4.39 -3.59 9.23
CA ILE A 87 5.80 -3.85 9.48
C ILE A 87 6.00 -5.38 9.48
N ARG A 88 6.92 -5.86 8.65
CA ARG A 88 7.32 -7.28 8.58
C ARG A 88 8.83 -7.35 8.46
N ASP A 89 9.43 -8.38 9.06
CA ASP A 89 10.89 -8.56 9.07
C ASP A 89 11.64 -7.29 9.49
N ASP A 90 11.09 -6.62 10.51
CA ASP A 90 11.55 -5.35 11.06
C ASP A 90 11.61 -4.15 10.09
N LYS A 91 10.87 -4.22 8.98
CA LYS A 91 10.79 -3.18 7.96
C LYS A 91 9.37 -2.76 7.64
N LEU A 92 9.18 -1.48 7.31
CA LEU A 92 7.91 -0.98 6.79
C LEU A 92 7.66 -1.56 5.39
N THR A 93 6.69 -2.45 5.27
CA THR A 93 6.38 -3.16 4.02
C THR A 93 5.11 -2.69 3.34
N ARG A 94 4.21 -2.00 4.06
CA ARG A 94 2.98 -1.47 3.48
C ARG A 94 2.51 -0.23 4.21
N ILE A 95 1.97 0.71 3.44
CA ILE A 95 1.25 1.88 3.95
C ILE A 95 -0.11 1.91 3.25
N SER A 96 -1.18 2.00 4.02
CA SER A 96 -2.55 2.16 3.53
C SER A 96 -3.07 3.52 3.97
N ARG A 97 -3.53 4.36 3.05
CA ARG A 97 -4.15 5.66 3.30
C ARG A 97 -5.66 5.52 3.21
N ASN A 98 -6.38 6.03 4.19
CA ASN A 98 -7.83 6.21 4.08
C ASN A 98 -8.10 7.54 3.39
N LEU A 99 -8.70 7.49 2.19
CA LEU A 99 -9.02 8.69 1.41
C LEU A 99 -10.41 9.24 1.72
N GLY A 100 -11.24 8.45 2.41
CA GLY A 100 -12.58 8.86 2.82
C GLY A 100 -13.53 7.69 2.99
N SER A 101 -14.55 7.92 3.81
CA SER A 101 -15.68 7.02 4.01
C SER A 101 -16.95 7.83 4.12
N PHE A 102 -17.94 7.52 3.28
CA PHE A 102 -19.22 8.23 3.24
C PHE A 102 -20.40 7.27 3.09
N ARG A 103 -21.56 7.73 3.56
CA ARG A 103 -22.85 7.06 3.44
C ARG A 103 -23.71 7.91 2.53
N SER A 104 -24.12 7.37 1.38
CA SER A 104 -24.87 8.12 0.37
C SER A 104 -25.63 7.15 -0.53
N GLU A 105 -26.95 7.35 -0.64
CA GLU A 105 -27.80 6.60 -1.58
C GLU A 105 -27.45 6.97 -3.03
N ASP A 106 -27.26 8.26 -3.33
CA ASP A 106 -26.84 8.70 -4.68
C ASP A 106 -25.42 8.24 -5.03
N GLY A 107 -24.52 8.26 -4.03
CA GLY A 107 -23.14 7.78 -4.17
C GLY A 107 -23.08 6.28 -4.44
N GLU A 108 -23.99 5.49 -3.85
CA GLU A 108 -24.09 4.06 -4.09
C GLU A 108 -24.34 3.77 -5.58
N GLN A 109 -25.37 4.36 -6.17
CA GLN A 109 -25.70 4.12 -7.58
C GLN A 109 -24.57 4.54 -8.52
N ALA A 110 -23.87 5.65 -8.22
CA ALA A 110 -22.72 6.09 -8.99
C ALA A 110 -21.55 5.09 -8.94
N ILE A 111 -21.24 4.54 -7.75
CA ILE A 111 -20.20 3.54 -7.58
C ILE A 111 -20.60 2.19 -8.20
N GLU A 112 -21.86 1.81 -8.13
CA GLU A 112 -22.36 0.62 -8.83
C GLU A 112 -22.20 0.74 -10.34
N ASN A 113 -22.58 1.88 -10.92
CA ASN A 113 -22.41 2.14 -12.34
C ASN A 113 -20.93 2.12 -12.74
N LEU A 114 -20.05 2.64 -11.88
CA LEU A 114 -18.60 2.58 -12.07
C LEU A 114 -18.11 1.12 -12.10
N ILE A 115 -18.46 0.33 -11.08
CA ILE A 115 -18.08 -1.09 -10.96
C ILE A 115 -18.63 -1.89 -12.16
N ALA A 116 -19.89 -1.69 -12.53
CA ALA A 116 -20.52 -2.38 -13.65
C ALA A 116 -19.87 -2.01 -14.99
N THR A 117 -19.48 -0.74 -15.18
CA THR A 117 -18.75 -0.28 -16.37
C THR A 117 -17.41 -1.01 -16.49
N PHE A 118 -16.64 -1.09 -15.39
CA PHE A 118 -15.34 -1.74 -15.41
C PHE A 118 -15.42 -3.27 -15.52
N ALA A 119 -16.41 -3.91 -14.90
CA ALA A 119 -16.62 -5.35 -15.03
C ALA A 119 -16.90 -5.80 -16.47
N ARG A 120 -17.39 -4.88 -17.32
CA ARG A 120 -17.69 -5.11 -18.74
C ARG A 120 -16.54 -4.72 -19.67
N ALA A 121 -15.54 -3.99 -19.17
CA ALA A 121 -14.39 -3.58 -19.97
C ALA A 121 -13.36 -4.72 -20.05
N PRO A 122 -12.63 -4.88 -21.17
CA PRO A 122 -11.49 -5.78 -21.21
C PRO A 122 -10.46 -5.34 -20.15
N ASN A 123 -10.00 -6.27 -19.31
CA ASN A 123 -8.91 -6.03 -18.34
C ASN A 123 -7.55 -5.93 -19.05
N GLN A 124 -7.45 -5.13 -20.12
CA GLN A 124 -6.27 -4.97 -20.95
C GLN A 124 -5.84 -3.50 -20.95
N GLY A 125 -4.68 -3.25 -20.35
CA GLY A 125 -4.06 -1.94 -20.23
C GLY A 125 -2.87 -2.03 -19.29
N ASP A 126 -1.75 -1.41 -19.66
CA ASP A 126 -0.49 -1.58 -18.92
C ASP A 126 -0.52 -0.89 -17.55
N THR A 127 -1.28 0.21 -17.37
CA THR A 127 -1.47 0.92 -16.09
C THR A 127 -2.59 1.99 -16.17
N PRO A 128 -3.58 2.03 -15.24
CA PRO A 128 -3.82 1.04 -14.20
C PRO A 128 -4.48 -0.22 -14.75
N ALA A 129 -4.07 -1.39 -14.25
CA ALA A 129 -4.85 -2.60 -14.41
C ALA A 129 -6.08 -2.52 -13.50
N VAL A 130 -7.28 -2.62 -14.07
CA VAL A 130 -8.54 -2.54 -13.33
C VAL A 130 -9.05 -3.94 -13.04
N HIS A 131 -9.52 -4.16 -11.81
CA HIS A 131 -10.14 -5.41 -11.40
C HIS A 131 -11.38 -5.12 -10.55
N THR A 132 -12.43 -5.92 -10.70
CA THR A 132 -13.64 -5.82 -9.89
C THR A 132 -13.93 -7.13 -9.20
N ASP A 133 -14.39 -7.07 -7.95
CA ASP A 133 -14.74 -8.22 -7.14
C ASP A 133 -16.08 -7.96 -6.43
N THR A 134 -16.93 -8.97 -6.35
CA THR A 134 -18.19 -8.91 -5.62
C THR A 134 -18.34 -10.13 -4.74
N GLY A 135 -18.71 -9.90 -3.48
CA GLY A 135 -18.91 -10.95 -2.50
C GLY A 135 -20.17 -10.70 -1.69
N VAL A 136 -20.81 -11.79 -1.26
CA VAL A 136 -21.94 -11.76 -0.32
C VAL A 136 -21.53 -12.60 0.88
N SER A 137 -21.68 -12.06 2.08
CA SER A 137 -21.36 -12.75 3.32
C SER A 137 -22.43 -12.43 4.36
N GLY A 138 -23.16 -13.47 4.80
CA GLY A 138 -24.29 -13.33 5.73
C GLY A 138 -25.29 -12.28 5.25
N ASP A 139 -25.55 -11.29 6.09
CA ASP A 139 -26.46 -10.17 5.82
C ASP A 139 -25.75 -8.95 5.22
N ALA A 140 -24.71 -9.13 4.42
CA ALA A 140 -24.09 -8.02 3.70
C ALA A 140 -23.56 -8.42 2.32
N SER A 141 -23.56 -7.47 1.40
CA SER A 141 -22.85 -7.55 0.13
C SER A 141 -21.70 -6.54 0.11
N THR A 142 -20.62 -6.93 -0.56
CA THR A 142 -19.47 -6.06 -0.80
C THR A 142 -19.15 -6.06 -2.29
N SER A 143 -19.00 -4.89 -2.87
CA SER A 143 -18.56 -4.70 -4.24
C SER A 143 -17.31 -3.85 -4.25
N ARG A 144 -16.30 -4.26 -5.03
CA ARG A 144 -14.97 -3.66 -5.01
C ARG A 144 -14.52 -3.35 -6.43
N VAL A 145 -13.86 -2.22 -6.59
CA VAL A 145 -13.02 -1.94 -7.76
C VAL A 145 -11.61 -1.61 -7.29
N TYR A 146 -10.63 -2.19 -7.97
CA TYR A 146 -9.22 -2.01 -7.75
C TYR A 146 -8.60 -1.37 -8.99
N PHE A 147 -7.82 -0.32 -8.78
CA PHE A 147 -6.96 0.29 -9.78
C PHE A 147 -5.51 0.00 -9.38
N SER A 148 -4.88 -0.93 -10.08
CA SER A 148 -3.51 -1.37 -9.79
C SER A 148 -2.52 -0.63 -10.66
N TYR A 149 -1.63 0.12 -10.02
CA TYR A 149 -0.47 0.76 -10.62
C TYR A 149 0.79 -0.04 -10.27
N PRO A 150 1.92 0.18 -10.96
CA PRO A 150 3.16 -0.50 -10.61
C PRO A 150 3.58 -0.29 -9.14
N ASP A 151 3.30 0.88 -8.57
CA ASP A 151 3.81 1.35 -7.28
C ASP A 151 2.74 1.45 -6.18
N ARG A 152 1.45 1.31 -6.52
CA ARG A 152 0.33 1.46 -5.59
C ARG A 152 -0.95 0.82 -6.13
N ALA A 153 -1.93 0.61 -5.25
CA ALA A 153 -3.29 0.25 -5.63
C ALA A 153 -4.29 1.21 -5.00
N ILE A 154 -5.32 1.59 -5.74
CA ILE A 154 -6.48 2.32 -5.21
C ILE A 154 -7.65 1.34 -5.17
N GLN A 155 -8.31 1.24 -4.02
CA GLN A 155 -9.45 0.38 -3.80
C GLN A 155 -10.66 1.22 -3.41
N ILE A 156 -11.77 0.99 -4.08
CA ILE A 156 -13.08 1.50 -3.69
C ILE A 156 -13.93 0.31 -3.27
N VAL A 157 -14.49 0.36 -2.07
CA VAL A 157 -15.35 -0.67 -1.50
C VAL A 157 -16.72 -0.10 -1.24
N LEU A 158 -17.73 -0.69 -1.85
CA LEU A 158 -19.12 -0.49 -1.52
C LEU A 158 -19.56 -1.64 -0.61
N TYR A 159 -19.87 -1.34 0.65
CA TYR A 159 -20.47 -2.26 1.60
C TYR A 159 -21.97 -1.96 1.72
N ARG A 160 -22.82 -2.93 1.41
CA ARG A 160 -24.27 -2.84 1.63
C ARG A 160 -24.71 -3.86 2.66
N PRO A 161 -25.27 -3.44 3.80
CA PRO A 161 -25.96 -4.37 4.67
C PRO A 161 -27.30 -4.78 4.02
N ASN A 162 -27.68 -6.05 4.17
CA ASN A 162 -28.91 -6.63 3.62
C ASN A 162 -30.14 -6.29 4.48
N ASN A 163 -29.94 -5.72 5.67
CA ASN A 163 -31.05 -5.19 6.46
C ASN A 163 -31.53 -3.88 5.83
N ARG A 164 -32.85 -3.76 5.61
CA ARG A 164 -33.47 -2.58 4.97
C ARG A 164 -33.28 -1.26 5.75
N SER A 165 -32.67 -1.32 6.92
CA SER A 165 -32.37 -0.17 7.79
C SER A 165 -30.93 0.32 7.71
N GLY A 166 -30.02 -0.43 7.07
CA GLY A 166 -28.61 -0.08 7.01
C GLY A 166 -28.27 0.69 5.74
N MET A 167 -27.69 1.89 5.89
CA MET A 167 -27.16 2.63 4.74
C MET A 167 -25.89 1.97 4.22
N ALA A 168 -25.76 1.89 2.89
CA ALA A 168 -24.51 1.50 2.26
C ALA A 168 -23.38 2.46 2.65
N THR A 169 -22.17 1.93 2.73
CA THR A 169 -20.95 2.70 3.01
C THR A 169 -19.98 2.52 1.87
N ILE A 170 -19.39 3.62 1.42
CA ILE A 170 -18.35 3.63 0.41
C ILE A 170 -17.04 4.02 1.10
N ASP A 171 -16.07 3.14 1.01
CA ASP A 171 -14.72 3.33 1.55
C ASP A 171 -13.71 3.42 0.40
N ILE A 172 -12.87 4.45 0.43
CA ILE A 172 -11.82 4.65 -0.58
C ILE A 172 -10.48 4.57 0.12
N THR A 173 -9.65 3.63 -0.33
CA THR A 173 -8.34 3.36 0.25
C THR A 173 -7.28 3.35 -0.83
N GLU A 174 -6.08 3.80 -0.49
CA GLU A 174 -4.92 3.71 -1.36
C GLU A 174 -3.77 3.02 -0.63
N GLN A 175 -3.12 2.08 -1.30
CA GLN A 175 -2.15 1.19 -0.71
C GLN A 175 -0.84 1.22 -1.47
N TYR A 176 0.25 1.36 -0.73
CA TYR A 176 1.62 1.27 -1.22
C TYR A 176 2.27 0.05 -0.56
N ALA A 177 2.99 -0.75 -1.33
CA ALA A 177 3.68 -1.92 -0.83
C ALA A 177 5.15 -1.89 -1.25
N LEU A 178 6.03 -2.27 -0.33
CA LEU A 178 7.43 -2.50 -0.64
C LEU A 178 7.50 -3.61 -1.67
N ARG A 179 8.05 -3.30 -2.84
CA ARG A 179 8.28 -4.32 -3.86
C ARG A 179 9.32 -5.31 -3.33
N PRO A 180 9.12 -6.63 -3.51
CA PRO A 180 10.21 -7.57 -3.36
C PRO A 180 11.34 -7.10 -4.28
N GLY A 181 12.50 -6.77 -3.71
CA GLY A 181 13.69 -6.59 -4.53
C GLY A 181 13.88 -7.87 -5.34
N THR A 182 14.28 -7.75 -6.61
CA THR A 182 14.64 -8.91 -7.43
C THR A 182 15.78 -9.64 -6.73
N VAL A 183 15.46 -10.62 -5.87
CA VAL A 183 16.45 -11.52 -5.31
C VAL A 183 16.98 -12.26 -6.53
N GLY A 184 18.22 -11.95 -6.93
CA GLY A 184 18.87 -12.61 -8.03
C GLY A 184 18.73 -14.11 -7.82
N GLN A 185 17.93 -14.76 -8.66
CA GLN A 185 17.96 -16.20 -8.80
C GLN A 185 19.33 -16.52 -9.40
N ALA A 186 20.34 -16.62 -8.54
CA ALA A 186 21.56 -17.31 -8.88
C ALA A 186 21.13 -18.73 -9.22
N GLN A 187 21.07 -19.00 -10.53
CA GLN A 187 20.88 -20.32 -11.09
C GLN A 187 21.82 -21.27 -10.36
N THR A 188 21.26 -22.09 -9.48
CA THR A 188 21.94 -23.32 -9.07
C THR A 188 21.74 -24.28 -10.22
N GLN A 189 22.55 -24.14 -11.27
CA GLN A 189 22.77 -25.21 -12.23
C GLN A 189 23.51 -26.32 -11.47
N ARG A 190 22.84 -27.46 -11.34
CA ARG A 190 23.50 -28.77 -11.20
C ARG A 190 23.33 -29.49 -12.53
#